data_AF-A0A962ACV2-F1
#
_entry.id   AF-A0A962ACV2-F1
#
_cell.length_a   1.000
_cell.length_b   1.000
_cell.length_c   1.000
_cell.angle_alpha   90.00
_cell.angle_beta   90.00
_cell.angle_gamma   90.00
#
_symmetry.space_group_name_H-M   'P 1'
#
loop_
_entity.id
_entity.type
_entity.pdbx_description
1 polymer ?
#
loop_
_entity_poly.entity_id
_entity_poly.type
_entity_poly.pdbx_seq_one_letter_code
_entity_poly.pdbx_strand_id
1 'polypeptide(L)'
;MAEPLEGRADQTAVTAVSLDDKFDLTKDRIFSTGTQAIVRLLLMQKERDRRAGLNTGGFITGYRGSPLGGVDMQMHSAKKWFDRNDILFQPGLNEDLAATAVWGAQQAEMRGEGKYDGVFCIWYGKGPGVDRSGDV
;
A
#
# COMPACT_ATOMS: atom_id res chain seq x y z
N MET A 1 22.97 27.02 -52.72
CA MET A 1 22.24 25.79 -52.39
C MET A 1 22.49 25.51 -50.93
N ALA A 2 21.50 25.76 -50.07
CA ALA A 2 21.55 25.42 -48.65
C ALA A 2 20.62 24.21 -48.46
N GLU A 3 21.13 23.14 -47.86
CA GLU A 3 20.33 21.97 -47.51
C GLU A 3 19.32 22.30 -46.41
N PRO A 4 18.09 21.76 -46.45
CA PRO A 4 17.11 21.99 -45.41
C PRO A 4 17.45 21.12 -44.19
N LEU A 5 17.40 21.73 -43.01
CA LEU A 5 17.55 21.03 -41.73
C LEU A 5 16.31 20.14 -41.51
N GLU A 6 16.50 18.82 -41.54
CA GLU A 6 15.48 17.86 -41.17
C GLU A 6 15.09 18.06 -39.71
N GLY A 7 13.85 18.51 -39.51
CA GLY A 7 13.22 18.61 -38.20
C GLY A 7 13.17 17.22 -37.56
N ARG A 8 13.94 17.04 -36.49
CA ARG A 8 13.88 15.88 -35.62
C ARG A 8 12.52 15.92 -34.91
N ALA A 9 11.50 15.33 -35.53
CA ALA A 9 10.24 15.04 -34.87
C ALA A 9 10.51 13.97 -33.81
N ASP A 10 10.91 14.41 -32.62
CA ASP A 10 10.81 13.59 -31.42
C ASP A 10 9.32 13.44 -31.13
N GLN A 11 8.71 12.47 -31.80
CA GLN A 11 7.38 11.99 -31.46
C GLN A 11 7.52 11.32 -30.10
N THR A 12 7.35 12.10 -29.02
CA THR A 12 6.99 11.56 -27.72
C THR A 12 5.67 10.83 -27.91
N ALA A 13 5.76 9.52 -28.18
CA ALA A 13 4.61 8.64 -28.22
C ALA A 13 3.88 8.80 -26.89
N VAL A 14 2.67 9.36 -26.94
CA VAL A 14 1.82 9.51 -25.76
C VAL A 14 1.53 8.09 -25.28
N THR A 15 2.24 7.68 -24.23
CA THR A 15 2.03 6.36 -23.63
C THR A 15 0.59 6.34 -23.13
N ALA A 16 -0.19 5.33 -23.49
CA ALA A 16 -1.56 5.20 -23.00
C ALA A 16 -1.52 5.03 -21.47
N VAL A 17 -1.94 6.06 -20.74
CA VAL A 17 -1.97 6.08 -19.27
C VAL A 17 -3.38 5.74 -18.79
N SER A 18 -3.48 4.80 -17.86
CA SER A 18 -4.71 4.46 -17.14
C SER A 18 -4.62 4.88 -15.67
N LEU A 19 -5.77 5.20 -15.06
CA LEU A 19 -5.83 5.47 -13.63
C LEU A 19 -5.38 4.26 -12.80
N ASP A 20 -5.55 3.03 -13.30
CA ASP A 20 -5.18 1.82 -12.58
C ASP A 20 -3.66 1.53 -12.61
N ASP A 21 -2.91 2.18 -13.50
CA ASP A 21 -1.46 1.96 -13.65
C ASP A 21 -0.71 2.18 -12.33
N LYS A 22 -1.20 3.06 -11.46
CA LYS A 22 -0.62 3.33 -10.14
C LYS A 22 -0.59 2.11 -9.20
N PHE A 23 -1.42 1.10 -9.44
CA PHE A 23 -1.43 -0.16 -8.67
C PHE A 23 -0.94 -1.37 -9.47
N ASP A 24 -0.76 -1.22 -10.78
CA ASP A 24 -0.12 -2.22 -11.61
C ASP A 24 1.39 -2.26 -11.36
N LEU A 25 1.86 -3.36 -10.77
CA LEU A 25 3.27 -3.54 -10.41
C LEU A 25 4.19 -3.83 -11.61
N THR A 26 3.64 -4.08 -12.81
CA THR A 26 4.46 -4.24 -14.03
C THR A 26 4.85 -2.91 -14.67
N LYS A 27 4.33 -1.79 -14.16
CA LYS A 27 4.62 -0.44 -14.66
C LYS A 27 5.82 0.16 -13.92
N ASP A 28 6.80 0.64 -14.67
CA ASP A 28 7.99 1.30 -14.12
C ASP A 28 7.78 2.77 -13.79
N ARG A 29 6.95 3.47 -14.59
CA ARG A 29 6.63 4.89 -14.41
C ARG A 29 5.14 5.05 -14.20
N ILE A 30 4.77 5.69 -13.10
CA ILE A 30 3.38 5.92 -12.71
C ILE A 30 3.19 7.36 -12.25
N PHE A 31 1.95 7.85 -12.35
CA PHE A 31 1.52 9.08 -11.70
C PHE A 31 0.71 8.72 -10.45
N SER A 32 1.14 9.21 -9.28
CA SER A 32 0.55 8.81 -7.99
C SER A 32 0.67 9.93 -6.97
N THR A 33 -0.33 10.06 -6.10
CA THR A 33 -0.22 10.85 -4.87
C THR A 33 0.53 10.09 -3.79
N GLY A 34 0.90 10.77 -2.69
CA GLY A 34 1.53 10.11 -1.54
C GLY A 34 0.65 9.03 -0.89
N THR A 35 -0.65 9.27 -0.74
CA THR A 35 -1.57 8.27 -0.17
C THR A 35 -1.76 7.06 -1.07
N GLN A 36 -1.75 7.26 -2.39
CA GLN A 36 -1.75 6.17 -3.38
C GLN A 36 -0.42 5.39 -3.37
N ALA A 37 0.71 6.06 -3.10
CA ALA A 37 2.01 5.41 -2.99
C ALA A 37 2.05 4.44 -1.79
N ILE A 38 1.37 4.76 -0.67
CA ILE A 38 1.25 3.84 0.48
C ILE A 38 0.50 2.56 0.07
N VAL A 39 -0.60 2.69 -0.67
CA VAL A 39 -1.34 1.52 -1.19
C VAL A 39 -0.44 0.68 -2.10
N ARG A 40 0.32 1.31 -3.02
CA ARG A 40 1.24 0.60 -3.90
C ARG A 40 2.36 -0.10 -3.10
N LEU A 41 2.89 0.53 -2.06
CA LEU A 41 3.91 -0.06 -1.18
C LEU A 41 3.46 -1.39 -0.59
N LEU A 42 2.20 -1.47 -0.13
CA LEU A 42 1.61 -2.70 0.41
C LEU A 42 1.52 -3.82 -0.63
N LEU A 43 1.10 -3.49 -1.85
CA LEU A 43 1.07 -4.43 -2.96
C LEU A 43 2.49 -4.91 -3.33
N MET A 44 3.45 -3.99 -3.32
CA MET A 44 4.86 -4.31 -3.56
C MET A 44 5.45 -5.22 -2.47
N GLN A 45 5.07 -5.03 -1.20
CA GLN A 45 5.51 -5.90 -0.11
C GLN A 45 5.00 -7.34 -0.30
N LYS A 46 3.71 -7.53 -0.58
CA LYS A 46 3.15 -8.87 -0.88
C LYS A 46 3.84 -9.51 -2.09
N GLU A 47 4.06 -8.75 -3.16
CA GLU A 47 4.73 -9.26 -4.35
C GLU A 47 6.19 -9.62 -4.08
N ARG A 48 6.89 -8.84 -3.23
CA ARG A 48 8.24 -9.16 -2.79
C ARG A 48 8.28 -10.47 -2.00
N ASP A 49 7.36 -10.66 -1.07
CA ASP A 49 7.25 -11.88 -0.27
C ASP A 49 6.95 -13.10 -1.16
N ARG A 50 6.01 -12.96 -2.10
CA ARG A 50 5.70 -14.00 -3.10
C ARG A 50 6.92 -14.40 -3.92
N ARG A 51 7.73 -13.42 -4.37
CA ARG A 51 8.98 -13.68 -5.10
C ARG A 51 10.05 -14.37 -4.25
N ALA A 52 10.02 -14.15 -2.93
CA ALA A 52 10.86 -14.86 -1.98
C ALA A 52 10.31 -16.26 -1.62
N GLY A 53 9.16 -16.66 -2.18
CA GLY A 53 8.51 -17.94 -1.90
C GLY A 53 7.68 -17.97 -0.62
N LEU A 54 7.37 -16.81 -0.02
CA LEU A 54 6.58 -16.68 1.19
C LEU A 54 5.11 -16.42 0.87
N ASN A 55 4.20 -17.08 1.58
CA ASN A 55 2.77 -16.83 1.57
C ASN A 55 2.38 -15.93 2.75
N THR A 56 2.68 -14.64 2.66
CA THR A 56 2.36 -13.66 3.72
C THR A 56 0.96 -13.06 3.58
N GLY A 57 0.32 -12.74 4.71
CA GLY A 57 -0.87 -11.89 4.75
C GLY A 57 -0.49 -10.43 4.96
N GLY A 58 -1.31 -9.50 4.47
CA GLY A 58 -1.18 -8.08 4.82
C GLY A 58 -2.29 -7.63 5.75
N PHE A 59 -1.97 -6.87 6.79
CA PHE A 59 -2.98 -6.28 7.68
C PHE A 59 -2.77 -4.78 7.85
N ILE A 60 -3.81 -4.01 7.61
CA ILE A 60 -3.76 -2.55 7.67
C ILE A 60 -4.84 -2.08 8.63
N THR A 61 -4.47 -1.24 9.58
CA THR A 61 -5.42 -0.63 10.50
C THR A 61 -4.96 0.75 10.92
N GLY A 62 -5.87 1.56 11.44
CA GLY A 62 -5.57 2.91 11.87
C GLY A 62 -6.83 3.67 12.21
N TYR A 63 -6.66 4.80 12.90
CA TYR A 63 -7.77 5.61 13.35
C TYR A 63 -8.02 6.81 12.43
N ARG A 64 -9.26 6.91 11.96
CA ARG A 64 -9.73 7.94 11.03
C ARG A 64 -9.64 9.35 11.60
N GLY A 65 -9.48 10.32 10.71
CA GLY A 65 -9.62 11.74 11.02
C GLY A 65 -8.60 12.59 10.28
N SER A 66 -8.79 13.91 10.32
CA SER A 66 -7.80 14.86 9.80
C SER A 66 -6.47 14.73 10.55
N PRO A 67 -5.29 14.78 9.88
CA PRO A 67 -5.07 14.97 8.43
C PRO A 67 -5.08 13.67 7.60
N LEU A 68 -5.33 12.52 8.22
CA LEU A 68 -5.19 11.19 7.60
C LEU A 68 -6.43 10.68 6.87
N GLY A 69 -7.51 11.47 6.76
CA GLY A 69 -8.72 11.06 6.04
C GLY A 69 -8.46 10.63 4.59
N GLY A 70 -7.45 11.21 3.94
CA GLY A 70 -7.01 10.80 2.60
C GLY A 70 -6.45 9.38 2.55
N VAL A 71 -5.84 8.88 3.63
CA VAL A 71 -5.28 7.52 3.70
C VAL A 71 -6.42 6.50 3.72
N ASP A 72 -7.35 6.62 4.66
CA ASP A 72 -8.53 5.74 4.75
C ASP A 72 -9.31 5.66 3.43
N MET A 73 -9.57 6.81 2.80
CA MET A 73 -10.28 6.84 1.53
C MET A 73 -9.54 6.05 0.44
N GLN A 74 -8.21 6.18 0.37
CA GLN A 74 -7.43 5.41 -0.60
C GLN A 74 -7.44 3.91 -0.26
N MET A 75 -7.32 3.54 1.01
CA MET A 75 -7.36 2.13 1.43
C MET A 75 -8.70 1.47 1.10
N HIS A 76 -9.82 2.15 1.34
CA HIS A 76 -11.15 1.68 0.92
C HIS A 76 -11.26 1.53 -0.59
N SER A 77 -10.82 2.56 -1.33
CA SER A 77 -10.87 2.54 -2.80
C SER A 77 -10.02 1.42 -3.40
N ALA A 78 -8.95 1.02 -2.71
CA ALA A 78 -8.04 -0.03 -3.13
C ALA A 78 -8.49 -1.46 -2.76
N LYS A 79 -9.66 -1.63 -2.11
CA LYS A 79 -10.14 -2.94 -1.62
C LYS A 79 -10.01 -4.07 -2.64
N LYS A 80 -10.39 -3.85 -3.89
CA LYS A 80 -10.28 -4.85 -4.97
C LYS A 80 -8.83 -5.33 -5.20
N TRP A 81 -7.86 -4.44 -5.07
CA TRP A 81 -6.44 -4.77 -5.20
C TRP A 81 -5.94 -5.52 -3.97
N PHE A 82 -6.39 -5.13 -2.79
CA PHE A 82 -6.06 -5.80 -1.54
C PHE A 82 -6.62 -7.23 -1.44
N ASP A 83 -7.89 -7.42 -1.80
CA ASP A 83 -8.54 -8.73 -1.77
C ASP A 83 -7.83 -9.76 -2.68
N ARG A 84 -7.26 -9.30 -3.81
CA ARG A 84 -6.48 -10.14 -4.73
C ARG A 84 -5.09 -10.53 -4.20
N ASN A 85 -4.63 -9.88 -3.14
CA ASN A 85 -3.27 -9.97 -2.62
C ASN A 85 -3.24 -10.39 -1.14
N ASP A 86 -4.36 -10.91 -0.60
CA ASP A 86 -4.48 -11.31 0.81
C ASP A 86 -4.18 -10.18 1.80
N ILE A 87 -4.52 -8.95 1.43
CA ILE A 87 -4.36 -7.77 2.28
C ILE A 87 -5.73 -7.40 2.84
N LEU A 88 -5.82 -7.28 4.16
CA LEU A 88 -7.02 -6.85 4.87
C LEU A 88 -6.82 -5.43 5.39
N PHE A 89 -7.71 -4.52 5.00
CA PHE A 89 -7.84 -3.22 5.64
C PHE A 89 -9.03 -3.23 6.61
N GLN A 90 -8.75 -3.00 7.89
CA GLN A 90 -9.75 -2.88 8.93
C GLN A 90 -9.54 -1.57 9.73
N PRO A 91 -10.44 -0.59 9.60
CA PRO A 91 -10.33 0.66 10.35
C PRO A 91 -10.42 0.40 11.86
N GLY A 92 -9.55 1.05 12.62
CA GLY A 92 -9.54 0.97 14.08
C GLY A 92 -10.55 1.93 14.71
N LEU A 93 -11.00 1.61 15.92
CA LEU A 93 -11.85 2.50 16.72
C LEU A 93 -11.06 3.66 17.36
N ASN A 94 -9.78 3.44 17.66
CA ASN A 94 -8.80 4.42 18.10
C ASN A 94 -7.38 3.92 17.75
N GLU A 95 -6.36 4.75 17.99
CA GLU A 95 -4.96 4.40 17.70
C GLU A 95 -4.47 3.19 18.52
N ASP A 96 -4.82 3.11 19.81
CA ASP A 96 -4.31 2.09 20.74
C ASP A 96 -4.81 0.69 20.36
N LEU A 97 -6.11 0.57 20.04
CA LEU A 97 -6.72 -0.68 19.58
C LEU A 97 -6.20 -1.09 18.20
N ALA A 98 -5.93 -0.12 17.33
CA ALA A 98 -5.33 -0.39 16.03
C ALA A 98 -3.89 -0.93 16.18
N ALA A 99 -3.07 -0.34 17.06
CA ALA A 99 -1.74 -0.85 17.37
C ALA A 99 -1.79 -2.25 17.98
N THR A 100 -2.70 -2.47 18.94
CA THR A 100 -2.91 -3.79 19.57
C THR A 100 -3.32 -4.85 18.55
N ALA A 101 -4.18 -4.51 17.58
CA ALA A 101 -4.58 -5.43 16.52
C ALA A 101 -3.39 -5.83 15.62
N VAL A 102 -2.46 -4.90 15.34
CA VAL A 102 -1.22 -5.22 14.60
C VAL A 102 -0.38 -6.24 15.35
N TRP A 103 -0.19 -6.07 16.66
CA TRP A 103 0.53 -7.03 17.47
C TRP A 103 -0.09 -8.42 17.43
N GLY A 104 -1.41 -8.52 17.61
CA GLY A 104 -2.12 -9.80 17.52
C GLY A 104 -1.97 -10.45 16.15
N ALA A 105 -2.06 -9.66 15.06
CA ALA A 105 -1.93 -10.17 13.70
C ALA A 105 -0.53 -10.75 13.41
N GLN A 106 0.54 -10.11 13.89
CA GLN A 106 1.90 -10.61 13.70
C GLN A 106 2.20 -11.89 14.50
N GLN A 107 1.50 -12.08 15.62
CA GLN A 107 1.64 -13.28 16.45
C GLN A 107 0.78 -14.46 15.95
N ALA A 108 -0.09 -14.25 14.95
CA ALA A 108 -1.06 -15.25 14.51
C ALA A 108 -0.42 -16.57 14.06
N GLU A 109 0.81 -16.52 13.53
CA GLU A 109 1.54 -17.70 13.05
C GLU A 109 2.52 -18.29 14.09
N MET A 110 2.67 -17.70 15.28
CA MET A 110 3.69 -18.15 16.26
C MET A 110 3.55 -19.60 16.71
N ARG A 111 2.35 -20.18 16.57
CA ARG A 111 2.05 -21.57 16.95
C ARG A 111 1.99 -22.54 15.76
N GLY A 112 2.22 -22.08 14.53
CA GLY A 112 2.14 -22.92 13.33
C GLY A 112 0.71 -23.23 12.85
N GLU A 113 -0.29 -22.48 13.34
CA GLU A 113 -1.72 -22.72 13.07
C GLU A 113 -2.36 -21.62 12.22
N GLY A 114 -1.60 -20.60 11.83
CA GLY A 114 -2.10 -19.50 11.02
C GLY A 114 -2.24 -19.88 9.55
N LYS A 115 -2.97 -19.04 8.81
CA LYS A 115 -3.25 -19.24 7.38
C LYS A 115 -2.06 -18.87 6.48
N TYR A 116 -1.11 -18.09 7.00
CA TYR A 116 -0.03 -17.44 6.25
C TYR A 116 1.28 -17.64 7.01
N ASP A 117 2.41 -17.69 6.29
CA ASP A 117 3.75 -17.86 6.88
C ASP A 117 4.17 -16.68 7.78
N GLY A 118 3.43 -15.58 7.69
CA GLY A 118 3.59 -14.38 8.50
C GLY A 118 2.62 -13.29 8.05
N VAL A 119 2.50 -12.25 8.86
CA VAL A 119 1.66 -11.08 8.55
C VAL A 119 2.50 -9.82 8.59
N PHE A 120 2.58 -9.11 7.46
CA PHE A 120 3.12 -7.75 7.45
C PHE A 120 2.01 -6.76 7.76
N CYS A 121 2.33 -5.70 8.51
CA CYS A 121 1.34 -4.75 8.98
C CYS A 121 1.68 -3.31 8.63
N ILE A 122 0.66 -2.49 8.38
CA ILE A 122 0.74 -1.03 8.47
C ILE A 122 -0.26 -0.54 9.51
N TRP A 123 0.24 0.27 10.43
CA TRP A 123 -0.56 1.04 11.36
C TRP A 123 -0.35 2.54 11.12
N TYR A 124 -1.43 3.31 11.21
CA TYR A 124 -1.37 4.77 11.14
C TYR A 124 -2.24 5.43 12.21
N GLY A 125 -1.76 6.56 12.72
CA GLY A 125 -2.43 7.34 13.76
C GLY A 125 -2.01 8.80 13.71
N LYS A 126 -2.68 9.64 14.49
CA LYS A 126 -2.38 11.08 14.59
C LYS A 126 -1.44 11.35 15.76
N GLY A 127 -0.62 12.40 15.69
CA GLY A 127 0.46 12.74 16.65
C GLY A 127 0.21 12.26 18.09
N PRO A 128 -0.76 12.81 18.84
CA PRO A 128 -0.98 12.42 20.23
C PRO A 128 -1.35 10.93 20.45
N GLY A 129 -2.05 10.32 19.49
CA GLY A 129 -2.38 8.90 19.52
C GLY A 129 -1.17 8.03 19.17
N VAL A 130 -0.31 8.50 18.25
CA VAL A 130 0.95 7.83 17.91
C VAL A 130 1.91 7.84 19.09
N ASP A 131 2.09 9.01 19.71
CA ASP A 131 2.97 9.18 20.86
C ASP A 131 2.57 8.23 22.00
N ARG A 132 1.26 8.12 22.28
CA ARG A 132 0.75 7.22 23.32
C ARG A 132 0.83 5.73 22.95
N SER A 133 0.51 5.39 21.70
CA SER A 133 0.38 3.99 21.27
C SER A 133 1.69 3.40 20.72
N GLY A 134 2.74 4.22 20.58
CA GLY A 134 4.05 3.79 20.10
C GLY A 134 5.02 3.41 21.24
N ASP A 135 4.74 3.84 22.46
CA ASP A 135 5.53 3.55 23.67
C ASP A 135 5.27 2.13 24.24
N VAL A 136 4.33 1.39 23.66
CA VAL A 136 4.02 0.00 24.05
C VAL A 136 4.95 -1.00 23.41
#